data_AF-A0A315SXE7-F1
#
_entry.id   AF-A0A315SXE7-F1
#
_cell.length_a   1.000
_cell.length_b   1.000
_cell.length_c   1.000
_cell.angle_alpha   90.00
_cell.angle_beta   90.00
_cell.angle_gamma   90.00
#
_symmetry.space_group_name_H-M   'P 1'
#
loop_
_entity.id
_entity.type
_entity.pdbx_description
1 polymer ?
#
loop_
_entity_poly.entity_id
_entity_poly.type
_entity_poly.pdbx_seq_one_letter_code
_entity_poly.pdbx_strand_id
1 'polypeptide(L)'
;MTEQMIYSVEGESQALKEAVSSAQATFKFYWREMSWEARRIIKCLDMAAVKLSFMLDPDDPDIPVVENMWVNDVDFDGETITGVLMNEPRWATEFKAGDLVSLPFAALNDWMYVRGGHVYGGFTVDALRSSMSDDERAGHDAAWGLDFGEPGTVEVAPAAEGHTPWLLSRALSSVADQQLLAQLEQGDHPMAVNMREKIEEALQQYPGMITDFDDGGWLLLHREVLAGNYPVVQALLRHGADPLATNSHGQTSQALAHEAGWPRIARLLQGDASDEPAPAEAKGFSLRPVGLLLIAVALAWLYFLVVVPVNGARAGHAVEVAGQWDFVAAVFVLGFGLFCNNGAGYLKLRQRTPQWGASRALDIGAMLVAVVVAFALHDQVQRYVIGH
;
A
#
# COMPACT_ATOMS: atom_id res chain seq x y z
N MET A 1 7.75 -18.64 -26.27
CA MET A 1 6.44 -18.33 -26.83
C MET A 1 5.53 -19.47 -26.44
N THR A 2 4.91 -19.38 -25.26
CA THR A 2 3.80 -20.24 -24.90
C THR A 2 2.64 -19.82 -25.78
N GLU A 3 2.14 -20.73 -26.62
CA GLU A 3 0.87 -20.55 -27.31
C GLU A 3 -0.19 -20.37 -26.23
N GLN A 4 -0.62 -19.13 -25.97
CA GLN A 4 -1.80 -18.86 -25.17
C GLN A 4 -2.97 -19.45 -25.95
N MET A 5 -3.46 -20.62 -25.52
CA MET A 5 -4.75 -21.12 -25.99
C MET A 5 -5.81 -20.13 -25.53
N ILE A 6 -6.21 -19.24 -26.44
CA ILE A 6 -7.40 -18.42 -26.26
C ILE A 6 -8.58 -19.36 -26.47
N TYR A 7 -9.39 -19.54 -25.42
CA TYR A 7 -10.66 -20.28 -25.45
C TYR A 7 -11.70 -19.46 -26.24
N SER A 8 -11.45 -19.26 -27.55
CA SER A 8 -12.33 -18.51 -28.44
C SER A 8 -13.32 -19.46 -29.11
N VAL A 9 -14.59 -19.06 -29.15
CA VAL A 9 -15.62 -19.80 -29.90
C VAL A 9 -15.50 -19.47 -31.39
N GLU A 10 -15.67 -20.45 -32.26
CA GLU A 10 -15.70 -20.25 -33.70
C GLU A 10 -16.87 -19.31 -34.07
N GLY A 11 -16.56 -18.18 -34.72
CA GLY A 11 -17.55 -17.13 -35.04
C GLY A 11 -17.58 -15.92 -34.10
N GLU A 12 -16.78 -15.88 -33.03
CA GLU A 12 -16.66 -14.68 -32.18
C GLU A 12 -16.07 -13.48 -32.93
N SER A 13 -16.61 -12.29 -32.66
CA SER A 13 -16.14 -11.05 -33.27
C SER A 13 -14.70 -10.74 -32.86
N GLN A 14 -13.95 -10.12 -33.76
CA GLN A 14 -12.57 -9.69 -33.49
C GLN A 14 -12.49 -8.78 -32.25
N ALA A 15 -13.49 -7.92 -32.06
CA ALA A 15 -13.58 -7.03 -30.91
C ALA A 15 -13.71 -7.79 -29.57
N LEU A 16 -14.40 -8.94 -29.55
CA LEU A 16 -14.53 -9.76 -28.35
C LEU A 16 -13.21 -10.48 -28.02
N LYS A 17 -12.51 -10.99 -29.04
CA LYS A 17 -11.19 -11.63 -28.86
C LYS A 17 -10.15 -10.64 -28.32
N GLU A 18 -10.14 -9.41 -28.84
CA GLU A 18 -9.30 -8.33 -28.32
C GLU A 18 -9.66 -7.99 -26.88
N ALA A 19 -10.96 -7.92 -26.55
CA ALA A 19 -11.42 -7.66 -25.19
C ALA A 19 -10.96 -8.73 -24.18
N VAL A 20 -11.03 -10.01 -24.55
CA VAL A 20 -10.52 -11.11 -23.72
C VAL A 20 -9.02 -10.97 -23.49
N SER A 21 -8.25 -10.69 -24.55
CA SER A 21 -6.80 -10.45 -24.44
C SER A 21 -6.49 -9.28 -23.52
N SER A 22 -7.27 -8.19 -23.61
CA SER A 22 -7.11 -7.01 -22.74
C SER A 22 -7.45 -7.31 -21.29
N ALA A 23 -8.50 -8.09 -21.03
CA ALA A 23 -8.85 -8.55 -19.69
C ALA A 23 -7.71 -9.37 -19.08
N GLN A 24 -7.18 -10.35 -19.81
CA GLN A 24 -6.04 -11.16 -19.35
C GLN A 24 -4.80 -10.30 -19.07
N ALA A 25 -4.46 -9.35 -19.95
CA ALA A 25 -3.30 -8.47 -19.80
C ALA A 25 -3.39 -7.53 -18.58
N THR A 26 -4.61 -7.24 -18.11
CA THR A 26 -4.87 -6.29 -17.03
C THR A 26 -5.36 -6.95 -15.73
N PHE A 27 -5.54 -8.28 -15.72
CA PHE A 27 -6.00 -9.05 -14.55
C PHE A 27 -5.17 -8.81 -13.29
N LYS A 28 -3.87 -8.53 -13.44
CA LYS A 28 -3.00 -8.17 -12.31
C LYS A 28 -3.53 -7.00 -11.48
N PHE A 29 -4.24 -6.04 -12.08
CA PHE A 29 -4.84 -4.92 -11.36
C PHE A 29 -6.06 -5.35 -10.55
N TYR A 30 -6.91 -6.21 -11.13
CA TYR A 30 -8.00 -6.88 -10.40
C TYR A 30 -7.46 -7.67 -9.21
N TRP A 31 -6.45 -8.52 -9.43
CA TRP A 31 -5.87 -9.34 -8.38
C TRP A 31 -5.24 -8.50 -7.26
N ARG A 32 -4.57 -7.40 -7.62
CA ARG A 32 -4.04 -6.44 -6.64
C ARG A 32 -5.14 -5.91 -5.73
N GLU A 33 -6.28 -5.48 -6.28
CA GLU A 33 -7.41 -4.99 -5.48
C GLU A 33 -8.01 -6.12 -4.62
N MET A 34 -8.25 -7.30 -5.19
CA MET A 34 -8.81 -8.46 -4.47
C MET A 34 -7.92 -8.89 -3.30
N SER A 35 -6.61 -8.85 -3.47
CA SER A 35 -5.68 -9.14 -2.38
C SER A 35 -5.91 -8.20 -1.20
N TRP A 36 -6.14 -6.90 -1.44
CA TRP A 36 -6.38 -5.93 -0.39
C TRP A 36 -7.79 -6.05 0.19
N GLU A 37 -8.78 -6.31 -0.66
CA GLU A 37 -10.16 -6.54 -0.27
C GLU A 37 -10.28 -7.73 0.68
N ALA A 38 -9.55 -8.82 0.42
CA ALA A 38 -9.49 -9.99 1.30
C ALA A 38 -9.04 -9.64 2.73
N ARG A 39 -8.13 -8.66 2.87
CA ARG A 39 -7.59 -8.19 4.16
C ARG A 39 -8.50 -7.19 4.88
N ARG A 40 -9.55 -6.67 4.23
CA ARG A 40 -10.48 -5.71 4.86
C ARG A 40 -11.49 -6.42 5.76
N ILE A 41 -11.70 -5.83 6.94
CA ILE A 41 -12.79 -6.21 7.86
C ILE A 41 -14.14 -5.79 7.28
N ILE A 42 -14.23 -4.55 6.79
CA ILE A 42 -15.41 -4.02 6.11
C ILE A 42 -15.10 -4.00 4.63
N LYS A 43 -15.83 -4.82 3.87
CA LYS A 43 -15.71 -4.89 2.42
C LYS A 43 -16.06 -3.55 1.78
N CYS A 44 -15.29 -3.16 0.79
CA CYS A 44 -15.43 -1.90 0.06
C CYS A 44 -15.95 -2.09 -1.35
N LEU A 45 -15.88 -3.32 -1.88
CA LEU A 45 -16.40 -3.66 -3.19
C LEU A 45 -17.86 -4.10 -3.08
N ASP A 46 -18.70 -3.57 -3.96
CA ASP A 46 -20.10 -3.97 -4.05
C ASP A 46 -20.22 -5.36 -4.71
N MET A 47 -19.28 -5.67 -5.61
CA MET A 47 -19.17 -6.95 -6.30
C MET A 47 -17.74 -7.12 -6.82
N ALA A 48 -17.26 -8.36 -6.88
CA ALA A 48 -16.05 -8.70 -7.64
C ALA A 48 -16.20 -10.11 -8.20
N ALA A 49 -15.93 -10.26 -9.50
CA ALA A 49 -16.12 -11.53 -10.18
C ALA A 49 -15.23 -11.63 -11.43
N VAL A 50 -14.93 -12.86 -11.81
CA VAL A 50 -14.26 -13.21 -13.06
C VAL A 50 -15.21 -14.04 -13.91
N LYS A 51 -15.08 -13.94 -15.23
CA LYS A 51 -15.83 -14.77 -16.17
C LYS A 51 -14.87 -15.80 -16.75
N LEU A 52 -15.16 -17.07 -16.55
CA LEU A 52 -14.32 -18.18 -17.00
C LEU A 52 -15.00 -18.96 -18.14
N SER A 53 -14.18 -19.42 -19.09
CA SER A 53 -14.57 -20.26 -20.22
C SER A 53 -14.49 -21.74 -19.83
N PHE A 54 -15.63 -22.43 -19.81
CA PHE A 54 -15.73 -23.87 -19.56
C PHE A 54 -15.85 -24.59 -20.90
N MET A 55 -14.90 -25.50 -21.18
CA MET A 55 -14.92 -26.31 -22.40
C MET A 55 -15.99 -27.40 -22.29
N LEU A 56 -16.80 -27.53 -23.34
CA LEU A 56 -17.84 -28.53 -23.48
C LEU A 56 -17.45 -29.55 -24.56
N ASP A 57 -18.29 -30.58 -24.74
CA ASP A 57 -18.08 -31.60 -25.78
C ASP A 57 -18.18 -30.96 -27.17
N PRO A 58 -17.09 -30.90 -27.95
CA PRO A 58 -17.08 -30.27 -29.27
C PRO A 58 -17.81 -31.10 -30.34
N ASP A 59 -18.13 -32.37 -30.06
CA ASP A 59 -18.72 -33.29 -31.03
C ASP A 59 -20.26 -33.23 -31.07
N ASP A 60 -20.90 -32.53 -30.11
CA ASP A 60 -22.35 -32.32 -30.10
C ASP A 60 -22.72 -30.98 -30.78
N PRO A 61 -23.34 -31.01 -31.97
CA PRO A 61 -23.68 -29.80 -32.72
C PRO A 61 -24.80 -28.96 -32.09
N ASP A 62 -25.51 -29.49 -31.09
CA ASP A 62 -26.61 -28.81 -30.41
C ASP A 62 -26.14 -27.98 -29.19
N ILE A 63 -24.85 -28.07 -28.81
CA ILE A 63 -24.25 -27.31 -27.71
C ILE A 63 -23.07 -26.45 -28.18
N PRO A 64 -22.81 -25.28 -27.55
CA PRO A 64 -21.63 -24.50 -27.86
C PRO A 64 -20.36 -25.20 -27.37
N VAL A 65 -19.23 -24.92 -28.01
CA VAL A 65 -17.91 -25.46 -27.60
C VAL A 65 -17.47 -24.93 -26.22
N VAL A 66 -17.91 -23.73 -25.87
CA VAL A 66 -17.57 -23.06 -24.60
C VAL A 66 -18.83 -22.47 -23.99
N GLU A 67 -18.97 -22.66 -22.67
CA GLU A 67 -19.89 -21.88 -21.84
C GLU A 67 -19.11 -20.90 -20.96
N ASN A 68 -19.48 -19.61 -21.02
CA ASN A 68 -18.85 -18.56 -20.23
C ASN A 68 -19.67 -18.27 -18.97
N MET A 69 -19.08 -18.43 -17.79
CA MET A 69 -19.79 -18.28 -16.52
C MET A 69 -19.06 -17.37 -15.54
N TRP A 70 -19.82 -16.62 -14.75
CA TRP A 70 -19.28 -15.74 -13.71
C TRP A 70 -18.96 -16.52 -12.44
N VAL A 71 -17.83 -16.19 -11.83
CA VAL A 71 -17.25 -16.81 -10.64
C VAL A 71 -16.86 -15.69 -9.67
N ASN A 72 -17.32 -15.77 -8.42
CA ASN A 72 -16.97 -14.86 -7.33
C ASN A 72 -16.03 -15.56 -6.33
N ASP A 73 -15.75 -14.89 -5.20
CA ASP A 73 -14.87 -15.40 -4.14
C ASP A 73 -13.52 -15.91 -4.71
N VAL A 74 -12.96 -15.08 -5.59
CA VAL A 74 -11.83 -15.43 -6.45
C VAL A 74 -10.53 -15.47 -5.65
N ASP A 75 -9.81 -16.58 -5.79
CA ASP A 75 -8.41 -16.73 -5.37
C ASP A 75 -7.56 -17.10 -6.59
N PHE A 76 -6.28 -16.73 -6.55
CA PHE A 76 -5.34 -16.89 -7.65
C PHE A 76 -3.95 -17.20 -7.11
N ASP A 77 -3.35 -18.28 -7.63
CA ASP A 77 -2.04 -18.79 -7.22
C ASP A 77 -0.93 -18.49 -8.24
N GLY A 78 -1.21 -17.69 -9.27
CA GLY A 78 -0.30 -17.43 -10.39
C GLY A 78 -0.66 -18.22 -11.64
N GLU A 79 -1.15 -19.45 -11.50
CA GLU A 79 -1.41 -20.36 -12.62
C GLU A 79 -2.91 -20.64 -12.81
N THR A 80 -3.63 -20.73 -11.69
CA THR A 80 -5.00 -21.23 -11.61
C THR A 80 -5.88 -20.22 -10.87
N ILE A 81 -7.06 -20.01 -11.42
CA ILE A 81 -8.12 -19.23 -10.80
C ILE A 81 -9.07 -20.19 -10.10
N THR A 82 -9.31 -19.97 -8.82
CA THR A 82 -10.33 -20.68 -8.05
C THR A 82 -11.40 -19.73 -7.57
N GLY A 83 -12.63 -20.22 -7.41
CA GLY A 83 -13.72 -19.41 -6.86
C GLY A 83 -15.03 -20.17 -6.85
N VAL A 84 -16.11 -19.46 -6.58
CA VAL A 84 -17.46 -20.01 -6.46
C VAL A 84 -18.30 -19.62 -7.68
N LEU A 85 -18.94 -20.60 -8.33
CA LEU A 85 -19.75 -20.37 -9.51
C LEU A 85 -21.01 -19.56 -9.17
N MET A 86 -21.25 -18.45 -9.87
CA MET A 86 -22.40 -17.57 -9.59
C MET A 86 -23.66 -17.97 -10.36
N ASN A 87 -23.49 -18.42 -11.60
CA ASN A 87 -24.59 -18.67 -12.52
C ASN A 87 -24.93 -20.17 -12.56
N GLU A 88 -26.20 -20.48 -12.83
CA GLU A 88 -26.58 -21.85 -13.17
C GLU A 88 -26.13 -22.18 -14.60
N PRO A 89 -25.32 -23.23 -14.82
CA PRO A 89 -24.93 -23.66 -16.15
C PRO A 89 -26.12 -24.09 -16.98
N ARG A 90 -26.07 -23.78 -18.27
CA ARG A 90 -27.04 -24.24 -19.26
C ARG A 90 -26.61 -25.56 -19.89
N TRP A 91 -25.33 -25.73 -20.16
CA TRP A 91 -24.78 -26.88 -20.88
C TRP A 91 -23.74 -27.65 -20.05
N ALA A 92 -22.94 -26.97 -19.23
CA ALA A 92 -22.00 -27.59 -18.30
C ALA A 92 -22.72 -28.21 -17.08
N THR A 93 -23.63 -29.16 -17.34
CA THR A 93 -24.57 -29.73 -16.36
C THR A 93 -23.91 -30.55 -15.24
N GLU A 94 -22.61 -30.82 -15.35
CA GLU A 94 -21.79 -31.37 -14.28
C GLU A 94 -21.52 -30.38 -13.15
N PHE A 95 -21.71 -29.08 -13.39
CA PHE A 95 -21.62 -28.01 -12.39
C PHE A 95 -23.01 -27.47 -12.02
N LYS A 96 -23.07 -26.74 -10.90
CA LYS A 96 -24.24 -25.94 -10.48
C LYS A 96 -23.79 -24.65 -9.80
N ALA A 97 -24.69 -23.67 -9.72
CA ALA A 97 -24.41 -22.46 -8.97
C ALA A 97 -24.03 -22.80 -7.50
N GLY A 98 -23.00 -22.13 -6.99
CA GLY A 98 -22.42 -22.36 -5.67
C GLY A 98 -21.32 -23.43 -5.61
N ASP A 99 -21.01 -24.13 -6.71
CA ASP A 99 -19.88 -25.06 -6.75
C ASP A 99 -18.53 -24.31 -6.70
N LEU A 100 -17.57 -24.92 -6.02
CA LEU A 100 -16.17 -24.50 -6.08
C LEU A 100 -15.58 -24.97 -7.41
N VAL A 101 -15.05 -24.04 -8.19
CA VAL A 101 -14.43 -24.30 -9.49
C VAL A 101 -12.95 -23.88 -9.48
N SER A 102 -12.15 -24.57 -10.28
CA SER A 102 -10.71 -24.35 -10.41
C SER A 102 -10.33 -24.54 -11.88
N LEU A 103 -9.92 -23.46 -12.55
CA LEU A 103 -9.55 -23.46 -13.97
C LEU A 103 -8.22 -22.74 -14.19
N PRO A 104 -7.42 -23.13 -15.19
CA PRO A 104 -6.18 -22.43 -15.52
C PRO A 104 -6.45 -20.98 -15.91
N PHE A 105 -5.50 -20.09 -15.65
CA PHE A 105 -5.58 -18.66 -15.98
C PHE A 105 -5.96 -18.39 -17.45
N ALA A 106 -5.54 -19.27 -18.36
CA ALA A 106 -5.89 -19.16 -19.78
C ALA A 106 -7.42 -19.20 -20.03
N ALA A 107 -8.21 -19.80 -19.13
CA ALA A 107 -9.66 -19.83 -19.21
C ALA A 107 -10.31 -18.49 -18.80
N LEU A 108 -9.55 -17.51 -18.33
CA LEU A 108 -10.07 -16.17 -18.01
C LEU A 108 -10.58 -15.49 -19.28
N ASN A 109 -11.88 -15.23 -19.32
CA ASN A 109 -12.54 -14.52 -20.40
C ASN A 109 -12.69 -13.02 -20.10
N ASP A 110 -13.06 -12.68 -18.86
CA ASP A 110 -13.19 -11.29 -18.42
C ASP A 110 -13.05 -11.20 -16.89
N TRP A 111 -12.88 -10.00 -16.36
CA TRP A 111 -12.94 -9.73 -14.93
C TRP A 111 -13.59 -8.38 -14.68
N MET A 112 -14.25 -8.22 -13.54
CA MET A 112 -14.70 -6.91 -13.10
C MET A 112 -14.84 -6.84 -11.59
N TYR A 113 -14.68 -5.63 -11.04
CA TYR A 113 -15.12 -5.31 -9.70
C TYR A 113 -15.89 -3.99 -9.68
N VAL A 114 -16.72 -3.82 -8.67
CA VAL A 114 -17.61 -2.67 -8.51
C VAL A 114 -17.28 -1.96 -7.22
N ARG A 115 -17.15 -0.63 -7.28
CA ARG A 115 -16.93 0.21 -6.11
C ARG A 115 -17.80 1.46 -6.20
N GLY A 116 -18.72 1.60 -5.25
CA GLY A 116 -19.66 2.73 -5.24
C GLY A 116 -20.60 2.70 -6.45
N GLY A 117 -20.98 1.51 -6.93
CA GLY A 117 -21.78 1.31 -8.14
C GLY A 117 -21.04 1.48 -9.46
N HIS A 118 -19.78 1.93 -9.46
CA HIS A 118 -18.96 2.10 -10.66
C HIS A 118 -18.11 0.85 -10.96
N VAL A 119 -18.07 0.45 -12.23
CA VAL A 119 -17.43 -0.79 -12.70
C VAL A 119 -16.00 -0.53 -13.16
N TYR A 120 -15.10 -1.39 -12.71
CA TYR A 120 -13.72 -1.49 -13.20
C TYR A 120 -13.53 -2.85 -13.89
N GLY A 121 -12.83 -2.89 -15.01
CA GLY A 121 -12.74 -4.04 -15.90
C GLY A 121 -13.95 -4.16 -16.83
N GLY A 122 -14.40 -5.38 -17.09
CA GLY A 122 -15.58 -5.64 -17.93
C GLY A 122 -15.31 -5.39 -19.40
N PHE A 123 -14.15 -5.81 -19.92
CA PHE A 123 -13.75 -5.56 -21.31
C PHE A 123 -14.72 -6.19 -22.31
N THR A 124 -15.19 -7.40 -22.04
CA THR A 124 -16.14 -8.11 -22.90
C THR A 124 -17.55 -7.55 -22.76
N VAL A 125 -17.89 -7.02 -21.58
CA VAL A 125 -19.13 -6.27 -21.36
C VAL A 125 -19.12 -4.97 -22.16
N ASP A 126 -18.00 -4.24 -22.17
CA ASP A 126 -17.83 -3.06 -23.02
C ASP A 126 -17.92 -3.42 -24.52
N ALA A 127 -17.32 -4.53 -24.95
CA ALA A 127 -17.42 -5.02 -26.33
C ALA A 127 -18.88 -5.21 -26.76
N LEU A 128 -19.69 -5.79 -25.87
CA LEU A 128 -21.12 -5.97 -26.09
C LEU A 128 -21.86 -4.63 -26.09
N ARG A 129 -21.65 -3.79 -25.06
CA ARG A 129 -22.28 -2.46 -24.90
C ARG A 129 -21.99 -1.53 -26.08
N SER A 130 -20.80 -1.63 -26.67
CA SER A 130 -20.40 -0.84 -27.85
C SER A 130 -21.16 -1.18 -29.13
N SER A 131 -21.81 -2.34 -29.18
CA SER A 131 -22.66 -2.74 -30.32
C SER A 131 -24.14 -2.36 -30.13
N MET A 132 -24.52 -1.97 -28.91
CA MET A 132 -25.88 -1.58 -28.56
C MET A 132 -26.17 -0.13 -28.94
N SER A 133 -27.43 0.15 -29.28
CA SER A 133 -27.92 1.54 -29.34
C SER A 133 -27.91 2.19 -27.95
N ASP A 134 -28.04 3.52 -27.90
CA ASP A 134 -28.03 4.26 -26.64
C ASP A 134 -29.16 3.83 -25.69
N ASP A 135 -30.35 3.55 -26.22
CA ASP A 135 -31.51 3.09 -25.43
C ASP A 135 -31.32 1.66 -24.90
N GLU A 136 -30.80 0.75 -25.72
CA GLU A 136 -30.49 -0.63 -25.31
C GLU A 136 -29.41 -0.66 -24.23
N ARG A 137 -28.38 0.17 -24.39
CA ARG A 137 -27.29 0.29 -23.42
C ARG A 137 -27.77 0.89 -22.10
N ALA A 138 -28.62 1.92 -22.14
CA ALA A 138 -29.24 2.46 -20.94
C ALA A 138 -30.12 1.40 -20.23
N GLY A 139 -30.86 0.59 -21.00
CA GLY A 139 -31.63 -0.55 -20.47
C GLY A 139 -30.75 -1.64 -19.85
N HIS A 140 -29.61 -1.96 -20.49
CA HIS A 140 -28.61 -2.87 -19.96
C HIS A 140 -28.05 -2.37 -18.62
N ASP A 141 -27.55 -1.14 -18.59
CA ASP A 141 -26.91 -0.56 -17.40
C ASP A 141 -27.93 -0.45 -16.25
N ALA A 142 -29.20 -0.10 -16.54
CA ALA A 142 -30.28 -0.09 -15.57
C ALA A 142 -30.67 -1.48 -15.03
N ALA A 143 -30.59 -2.53 -15.86
CA ALA A 143 -30.89 -3.90 -15.45
C ALA A 143 -29.85 -4.44 -14.47
N TRP A 144 -28.58 -4.07 -14.65
CA TRP A 144 -27.50 -4.39 -13.71
C TRP A 144 -27.51 -3.46 -12.49
N GLY A 145 -28.00 -2.23 -12.65
CA GLY A 145 -27.92 -1.20 -11.61
C GLY A 145 -26.49 -0.70 -11.38
N LEU A 146 -25.65 -0.75 -12.42
CA LEU A 146 -24.23 -0.45 -12.37
C LEU A 146 -23.86 0.64 -13.39
N ASP A 147 -22.88 1.45 -13.04
CA ASP A 147 -22.26 2.43 -13.94
C ASP A 147 -21.02 1.81 -14.59
N PHE A 148 -21.15 1.48 -15.87
CA PHE A 148 -20.08 0.94 -16.70
C PHE A 148 -19.28 2.01 -17.46
N GLY A 149 -19.54 3.30 -17.21
CA GLY A 149 -18.83 4.40 -17.88
C GLY A 149 -19.11 4.53 -19.39
N GLU A 150 -18.28 5.35 -20.04
CA GLU A 150 -18.37 5.69 -21.46
C GLU A 150 -18.04 4.48 -22.36
N PRO A 151 -18.89 4.14 -23.35
CA PRO A 151 -18.65 3.00 -24.23
C PRO A 151 -17.33 3.12 -25.00
N GLY A 152 -16.60 2.02 -25.08
CA GLY A 152 -15.30 1.94 -25.75
C GLY A 152 -14.12 2.32 -24.85
N THR A 153 -14.38 2.72 -23.60
CA THR A 153 -13.36 2.95 -22.59
C THR A 153 -13.55 2.03 -21.39
N VAL A 154 -12.44 1.63 -20.76
CA VAL A 154 -12.42 0.73 -19.61
C VAL A 154 -11.47 1.29 -18.56
N GLU A 155 -11.90 1.32 -17.30
CA GLU A 155 -11.06 1.63 -16.16
C GLU A 155 -10.58 0.35 -15.48
N VAL A 156 -9.30 0.26 -15.14
CA VAL A 156 -8.73 -0.94 -14.47
C VAL A 156 -8.37 -0.72 -13.01
N ALA A 157 -8.37 0.54 -12.56
CA ALA A 157 -8.07 0.95 -11.20
C ALA A 157 -8.73 2.31 -10.93
N PRO A 158 -9.12 2.62 -9.68
CA PRO A 158 -9.62 3.94 -9.33
C PRO A 158 -8.53 5.01 -9.44
N ALA A 159 -8.90 6.17 -9.97
CA ALA A 159 -8.05 7.36 -9.85
C ALA A 159 -7.99 7.88 -8.40
N ALA A 160 -6.92 8.60 -8.08
CA ALA A 160 -6.84 9.32 -6.82
C ALA A 160 -7.96 10.37 -6.73
N GLU A 161 -8.44 10.66 -5.53
CA GLU A 161 -9.54 11.62 -5.34
C GLU A 161 -9.20 12.97 -6.00
N GLY A 162 -10.14 13.49 -6.79
CA GLY A 162 -9.96 14.73 -7.56
C GLY A 162 -9.08 14.62 -8.81
N HIS A 163 -8.61 13.43 -9.18
CA HIS A 163 -7.88 13.19 -10.43
C HIS A 163 -8.79 12.64 -11.52
N THR A 164 -8.37 12.82 -12.77
CA THR A 164 -9.07 12.27 -13.93
C THR A 164 -9.02 10.73 -13.89
N PRO A 165 -10.14 10.05 -14.23
CA PRO A 165 -10.17 8.61 -14.35
C PRO A 165 -9.14 8.05 -15.33
N TRP A 166 -8.70 6.81 -15.10
CA TRP A 166 -7.73 6.13 -15.93
C TRP A 166 -8.43 5.41 -17.09
N LEU A 167 -8.82 6.17 -18.10
CA LEU A 167 -9.56 5.64 -19.25
C LEU A 167 -8.63 4.96 -20.25
N LEU A 168 -8.72 3.64 -20.37
CA LEU A 168 -8.05 2.83 -21.39
C LEU A 168 -9.01 2.52 -22.53
N SER A 169 -8.49 2.40 -23.75
CA SER A 169 -9.28 1.80 -24.84
C SER A 169 -9.47 0.30 -24.59
N ARG A 170 -10.59 -0.25 -25.05
CA ARG A 170 -10.86 -1.69 -24.91
C ARG A 170 -9.77 -2.57 -25.53
N ALA A 171 -9.15 -2.14 -26.63
CA ALA A 171 -8.16 -2.93 -27.36
C ALA A 171 -6.72 -2.78 -26.82
N LEU A 172 -6.48 -1.83 -25.89
CA LEU A 172 -5.15 -1.54 -25.31
C LEU A 172 -4.02 -1.35 -26.35
N SER A 173 -4.38 -0.95 -27.57
CA SER A 173 -3.48 -0.94 -28.71
C SER A 173 -2.87 0.43 -29.00
N SER A 174 -3.39 1.49 -28.38
CA SER A 174 -2.90 2.84 -28.61
C SER A 174 -1.64 3.15 -27.81
N VAL A 175 -0.85 4.12 -28.29
CA VAL A 175 0.31 4.62 -27.54
C VAL A 175 -0.10 5.23 -26.20
N ALA A 176 -1.30 5.84 -26.15
CA ALA A 176 -1.86 6.38 -24.91
C ALA A 176 -2.14 5.26 -23.89
N ASP A 177 -2.69 4.13 -24.32
CA ASP A 177 -2.93 2.97 -23.45
C ASP A 177 -1.62 2.43 -22.88
N GLN A 178 -0.60 2.29 -23.70
CA GLN A 178 0.71 1.81 -23.27
C GLN A 178 1.36 2.75 -22.24
N GLN A 179 1.26 4.07 -22.45
CA GLN A 179 1.75 5.07 -21.51
C GLN A 179 0.98 5.04 -20.19
N LEU A 180 -0.35 4.91 -20.27
CA LEU A 180 -1.21 4.85 -19.10
C LEU A 180 -0.98 3.57 -18.29
N LEU A 181 -0.87 2.41 -18.95
CA LEU A 181 -0.52 1.14 -18.30
C LEU A 181 0.86 1.20 -17.63
N ALA A 182 1.84 1.83 -18.27
CA ALA A 182 3.15 2.06 -17.64
C ALA A 182 3.05 2.97 -16.41
N GLN A 183 2.23 4.02 -16.46
CA GLN A 183 1.99 4.89 -15.30
C GLN A 183 1.28 4.16 -14.16
N LEU A 184 0.27 3.34 -14.46
CA LEU A 184 -0.44 2.51 -13.49
C LEU A 184 0.45 1.44 -12.86
N GLU A 185 1.42 0.91 -13.62
CA GLU A 185 2.41 -0.05 -13.13
C GLU A 185 3.43 0.59 -12.17
N GLN A 186 3.80 1.84 -12.42
CA GLN A 186 4.61 2.63 -11.49
C GLN A 186 3.81 3.11 -10.27
N GLY A 187 2.49 3.21 -10.39
CA GLY A 187 1.58 3.58 -9.31
C GLY A 187 1.39 2.46 -8.28
N ASP A 188 1.70 2.76 -7.03
CA ASP A 188 1.48 1.84 -5.91
C ASP A 188 0.04 1.94 -5.39
N HIS A 189 -0.52 0.80 -4.99
CA HIS A 189 -1.84 0.78 -4.36
C HIS A 189 -1.80 1.54 -3.02
N PRO A 190 -2.77 2.43 -2.69
CA PRO A 190 -2.73 3.23 -1.47
C PRO A 190 -2.59 2.42 -0.18
N MET A 191 -3.18 1.23 -0.12
CA MET A 191 -3.00 0.34 1.03
C MET A 191 -1.58 -0.22 1.13
N ALA A 192 -0.91 -0.54 0.02
CA ALA A 192 0.47 -1.01 0.04
C ALA A 192 1.42 0.07 0.57
N VAL A 193 1.21 1.33 0.17
CA VAL A 193 1.96 2.48 0.67
C VAL A 193 1.74 2.66 2.18
N ASN A 194 0.48 2.67 2.62
CA ASN A 194 0.11 2.92 4.02
C ASN A 194 0.47 1.75 4.95
N MET A 195 0.56 0.52 4.44
CA MET A 195 0.89 -0.67 5.23
C MET A 195 2.38 -0.94 5.35
N ARG A 196 3.23 -0.31 4.52
CA ARG A 196 4.67 -0.58 4.52
C ARG A 196 5.29 -0.42 5.90
N GLU A 197 5.06 0.71 6.57
CA GLU A 197 5.65 1.00 7.88
C GLU A 197 5.20 -0.01 8.94
N LYS A 198 3.92 -0.39 8.93
CA LYS A 198 3.38 -1.39 9.86
C LYS A 198 3.98 -2.77 9.63
N ILE A 199 4.24 -3.14 8.36
CA ILE A 199 4.90 -4.40 8.03
C ILE A 199 6.35 -4.35 8.52
N GLU A 200 7.09 -3.27 8.27
CA GLU A 200 8.46 -3.11 8.77
C GLU A 200 8.54 -3.19 10.31
N GLU A 201 7.59 -2.58 11.03
CA GLU A 201 7.45 -2.69 12.48
C GLU A 201 7.16 -4.14 12.92
N ALA A 202 6.23 -4.82 12.23
CA ALA A 202 5.89 -6.21 12.51
C ALA A 202 7.08 -7.15 12.29
N LEU A 203 7.87 -6.93 11.23
CA LEU A 203 9.09 -7.70 10.94
C LEU A 203 10.17 -7.50 12.01
N GLN A 204 10.28 -6.31 12.61
CA GLN A 204 11.18 -6.08 13.73
C GLN A 204 10.76 -6.83 14.98
N GLN A 205 9.45 -6.91 15.24
CA GLN A 205 8.91 -7.62 16.40
C GLN A 205 8.92 -9.15 16.19
N TYR A 206 8.67 -9.60 14.97
CA TYR A 206 8.54 -11.00 14.59
C TYR A 206 9.35 -11.31 13.31
N PRO A 207 10.68 -11.44 13.40
CA PRO A 207 11.52 -11.67 12.22
C PRO A 207 11.21 -12.97 11.47
N GLY A 208 10.64 -13.98 12.14
CA GLY A 208 10.23 -15.26 11.52
C GLY A 208 9.18 -15.11 10.41
N MET A 209 8.42 -14.01 10.41
CA MET A 209 7.39 -13.74 9.40
C MET A 209 7.91 -13.75 7.95
N ILE A 210 9.21 -13.50 7.72
CA ILE A 210 9.80 -13.57 6.37
C ILE A 210 10.01 -15.01 5.88
N THR A 211 10.07 -15.98 6.80
CA THR A 211 10.33 -17.41 6.52
C THR A 211 9.14 -18.32 6.82
N ASP A 212 8.12 -17.81 7.53
CA ASP A 212 6.94 -18.56 7.87
C ASP A 212 6.06 -18.77 6.63
N PHE A 213 5.64 -20.01 6.41
CA PHE A 213 4.67 -20.35 5.38
C PHE A 213 3.26 -20.13 5.92
N ASP A 214 2.37 -19.60 5.09
CA ASP A 214 0.93 -19.61 5.34
C ASP A 214 0.34 -21.03 5.17
N ASP A 215 -0.96 -21.17 5.43
CA ASP A 215 -1.68 -22.44 5.33
C ASP A 215 -1.65 -23.05 3.90
N GLY A 216 -1.38 -22.23 2.87
CA GLY A 216 -1.21 -22.66 1.49
C GLY A 216 0.23 -23.02 1.12
N GLY A 217 1.18 -22.88 2.05
CA GLY A 217 2.61 -23.09 1.77
C GLY A 217 3.28 -21.90 1.07
N TRP A 218 2.76 -20.69 1.24
CA TRP A 218 3.32 -19.47 0.66
C TRP A 218 4.05 -18.62 1.70
N LEU A 219 5.19 -18.07 1.32
CA LEU A 219 5.84 -17.00 2.08
C LEU A 219 5.10 -15.68 1.85
N LEU A 220 5.20 -14.76 2.82
CA LEU A 220 4.67 -13.41 2.68
C LEU A 220 5.20 -12.72 1.41
N LEU A 221 6.48 -12.90 1.07
CA LEU A 221 7.07 -12.36 -0.16
C LEU A 221 6.34 -12.83 -1.42
N HIS A 222 5.97 -14.12 -1.52
CA HIS A 222 5.26 -14.66 -2.67
C HIS A 222 3.90 -14.00 -2.88
N ARG A 223 3.11 -13.84 -1.80
CA ARG A 223 1.79 -13.20 -1.84
C ARG A 223 1.87 -11.74 -2.27
N GLU A 224 2.83 -11.00 -1.72
CA GLU A 224 3.00 -9.57 -2.01
C GLU A 224 3.53 -9.32 -3.42
N VAL A 225 4.36 -10.24 -3.94
CA VAL A 225 4.83 -10.21 -5.33
C VAL A 225 3.69 -10.50 -6.31
N LEU A 226 2.91 -11.56 -6.08
CA LEU A 226 1.79 -11.93 -6.93
C LEU A 226 0.75 -10.79 -7.00
N ALA A 227 0.48 -10.16 -5.86
CA ALA A 227 -0.43 -9.01 -5.76
C ALA A 227 0.13 -7.69 -6.31
N GLY A 228 1.42 -7.60 -6.62
CA GLY A 228 1.99 -6.35 -7.14
C GLY A 228 2.24 -5.25 -6.10
N ASN A 229 2.45 -5.62 -4.82
CA ASN A 229 2.61 -4.67 -3.72
C ASN A 229 4.06 -4.20 -3.57
N TYR A 230 4.57 -3.48 -4.57
CA TYR A 230 5.99 -3.09 -4.65
C TYR A 230 6.58 -2.49 -3.36
N PRO A 231 5.94 -1.54 -2.63
CA PRO A 231 6.51 -0.99 -1.39
C PRO A 231 6.71 -2.04 -0.30
N VAL A 232 5.80 -3.02 -0.23
CA VAL A 232 5.86 -4.12 0.74
C VAL A 232 6.93 -5.13 0.33
N VAL A 233 6.99 -5.49 -0.95
CA VAL A 233 8.05 -6.36 -1.50
C VAL A 233 9.43 -5.76 -1.21
N GLN A 234 9.61 -4.46 -1.44
CA GLN A 234 10.85 -3.76 -1.15
C GLN A 234 11.21 -3.82 0.34
N ALA A 235 10.23 -3.64 1.24
CA ALA A 235 10.45 -3.76 2.68
C ALA A 235 10.87 -5.19 3.08
N LEU A 236 10.19 -6.22 2.57
CA LEU A 236 10.51 -7.62 2.85
C LEU A 236 11.94 -7.97 2.42
N LEU A 237 12.34 -7.56 1.21
CA LEU A 237 13.71 -7.79 0.72
C LEU A 237 14.76 -7.09 1.57
N ARG A 238 14.52 -5.84 2.01
CA ARG A 238 15.42 -5.11 2.93
C ARG A 238 15.58 -5.81 4.28
N HIS A 239 14.56 -6.53 4.71
CA HIS A 239 14.55 -7.33 5.94
C HIS A 239 15.07 -8.76 5.75
N GLY A 240 15.59 -9.10 4.58
CA GLY A 240 16.27 -10.36 4.31
C GLY A 240 15.37 -11.50 3.82
N ALA A 241 14.18 -11.19 3.30
CA ALA A 241 13.38 -12.20 2.60
C ALA A 241 14.15 -12.72 1.37
N ASP A 242 14.20 -14.05 1.23
CA ASP A 242 14.92 -14.70 0.14
C ASP A 242 14.03 -14.79 -1.12
N PRO A 243 14.36 -14.10 -2.22
CA PRO A 243 13.56 -14.16 -3.46
C PRO A 243 13.67 -15.50 -4.19
N LEU A 244 14.66 -16.34 -3.84
CA LEU A 244 14.89 -17.66 -4.43
C LEU A 244 14.20 -18.79 -3.66
N ALA A 245 13.66 -18.51 -2.49
CA ALA A 245 12.83 -19.47 -1.77
C ALA A 245 11.62 -19.87 -2.63
N THR A 246 11.20 -21.11 -2.51
CA THR A 246 10.07 -21.66 -3.27
C THR A 246 8.87 -21.86 -2.35
N ASN A 247 7.66 -21.64 -2.87
CA ASN A 247 6.43 -22.04 -2.21
C ASN A 247 6.20 -23.56 -2.34
N SER A 248 5.10 -24.07 -1.79
CA SER A 248 4.63 -25.45 -1.92
C SER A 248 4.44 -25.93 -3.37
N HIS A 249 4.25 -25.00 -4.31
CA HIS A 249 4.11 -25.26 -5.75
C HIS A 249 5.47 -25.25 -6.49
N GLY A 250 6.59 -24.99 -5.80
CA GLY A 250 7.91 -24.91 -6.41
C GLY A 250 8.18 -23.58 -7.14
N GLN A 251 7.32 -22.58 -7.00
CA GLN A 251 7.45 -21.27 -7.64
C GLN A 251 8.30 -20.33 -6.78
N THR A 252 9.18 -19.57 -7.43
CA THR A 252 9.96 -18.49 -6.78
C THR A 252 9.23 -17.16 -6.89
N SER A 253 9.62 -16.18 -6.07
CA SER A 253 9.14 -14.80 -6.21
C SER A 253 9.38 -14.24 -7.61
N GLN A 254 10.51 -14.57 -8.24
CA GLN A 254 10.80 -14.11 -9.59
C GLN A 254 9.82 -14.69 -10.63
N ALA A 255 9.51 -15.99 -10.54
CA ALA A 255 8.56 -16.63 -11.44
C ALA A 255 7.17 -15.96 -11.33
N LEU A 256 6.70 -15.76 -10.10
CA LEU A 256 5.41 -15.13 -9.82
C LEU A 256 5.33 -13.69 -10.35
N ALA A 257 6.41 -12.91 -10.23
CA ALA A 257 6.45 -11.55 -10.77
C ALA A 257 6.33 -11.51 -12.29
N HIS A 258 6.95 -12.48 -12.98
CA HIS A 258 6.85 -12.59 -14.44
C HIS A 258 5.47 -13.06 -14.88
N GLU A 259 4.92 -14.06 -14.21
CA GLU A 259 3.61 -14.63 -14.51
C GLU A 259 2.47 -13.64 -14.26
N ALA A 260 2.49 -12.91 -13.14
CA ALA A 260 1.54 -11.84 -12.86
C ALA A 260 1.80 -10.56 -13.67
N GLY A 261 2.91 -10.48 -14.43
CA GLY A 261 3.20 -9.33 -15.28
C GLY A 261 3.59 -8.05 -14.54
N TRP A 262 4.41 -8.16 -13.48
CA TRP A 262 4.95 -7.03 -12.70
C TRP A 262 6.44 -6.77 -13.00
N PRO A 263 6.77 -6.09 -14.12
CA PRO A 263 8.16 -5.90 -14.55
C PRO A 263 9.00 -5.05 -13.57
N ARG A 264 8.43 -4.07 -12.86
CA ARG A 264 9.13 -3.31 -11.82
C ARG A 264 9.52 -4.20 -10.63
N ILE A 265 8.64 -5.12 -10.22
CA ILE A 265 8.94 -6.08 -9.15
C ILE A 265 9.95 -7.13 -9.62
N ALA A 266 9.81 -7.64 -10.85
CA ALA A 266 10.78 -8.59 -11.40
C ALA A 266 12.21 -8.03 -11.42
N ARG A 267 12.37 -6.76 -11.82
CA ARG A 267 13.67 -6.05 -11.76
C ARG A 267 14.16 -5.85 -10.32
N LEU A 268 13.27 -5.51 -9.39
CA LEU A 268 13.61 -5.39 -7.98
C LEU A 268 14.16 -6.71 -7.41
N LEU A 269 13.53 -7.84 -7.74
CA LEU A 269 13.96 -9.17 -7.30
C LEU A 269 15.29 -9.61 -7.91
N GLN A 270 15.64 -9.12 -9.10
CA GLN A 270 16.94 -9.34 -9.75
C GLN A 270 18.09 -8.53 -9.13
N GLY A 271 17.78 -7.57 -8.25
CA GLY A 271 18.77 -6.64 -7.68
C GLY A 271 19.05 -5.43 -8.57
N ASP A 272 18.32 -5.27 -9.68
CA ASP A 272 18.44 -4.15 -10.63
C ASP A 272 17.75 -2.87 -10.14
N ALA A 273 17.22 -2.87 -8.92
CA ALA A 273 16.70 -1.65 -8.31
C ALA A 273 17.86 -0.67 -8.09
N SER A 274 17.97 0.29 -9.01
CA SER A 274 18.57 1.59 -8.72
C SER A 274 18.02 2.06 -7.39
N ASP A 275 18.89 2.50 -6.49
CA ASP A 275 18.58 3.20 -5.25
C ASP A 275 17.51 4.29 -5.50
N GLU A 276 16.23 3.93 -5.48
CA GLU A 276 15.18 4.93 -5.35
C GLU A 276 15.35 5.52 -3.96
N PRO A 277 15.54 6.85 -3.85
CA PRO A 277 15.68 7.48 -2.56
C PRO A 277 14.44 7.11 -1.74
N ALA A 278 14.65 6.85 -0.45
CA ALA A 278 13.58 6.68 0.52
C ALA A 278 12.44 7.66 0.20
N PRO A 279 11.17 7.23 0.23
CA PRO A 279 10.06 8.05 -0.24
C PRO A 279 10.18 9.44 0.38
N ALA A 280 9.95 10.47 -0.43
CA ALA A 280 9.89 11.84 0.05
C ALA A 280 9.01 11.84 1.29
N GLU A 281 9.62 12.15 2.44
CA GLU A 281 8.93 12.28 3.71
C GLU A 281 7.64 13.07 3.42
N ALA A 282 6.48 12.48 3.71
CA ALA A 282 5.25 13.24 3.77
C ALA A 282 5.60 14.49 4.59
N LYS A 283 5.38 15.69 4.04
CA LYS A 283 5.74 16.96 4.70
C LYS A 283 4.92 17.09 5.98
N GLY A 284 5.32 16.36 7.01
CA GLY A 284 4.91 16.57 8.38
C GLY A 284 5.35 17.97 8.75
N PHE A 285 4.49 18.65 9.50
CA PHE A 285 4.78 19.98 10.00
C PHE A 285 6.15 19.96 10.70
N SER A 286 7.14 20.67 10.14
CA SER A 286 8.46 20.77 10.74
C SER A 286 8.32 21.38 12.13
N LEU A 287 8.77 20.66 13.18
CA LEU A 287 8.77 21.17 14.54
C LEU A 287 9.90 22.19 14.80
N ARG A 288 10.75 22.46 13.81
CA ARG A 288 11.85 23.45 13.91
C ARG A 288 11.40 24.87 14.28
N PRO A 289 10.39 25.49 13.65
CA PRO A 289 9.87 26.80 14.08
C PRO A 289 9.42 26.81 15.54
N VAL A 290 8.77 25.74 16.00
CA VAL A 290 8.37 25.58 17.42
C VAL A 290 9.61 25.46 18.30
N GLY A 291 10.59 24.66 17.90
CA GLY A 291 11.86 24.50 18.62
C GLY A 291 12.65 25.80 18.78
N LEU A 292 12.78 26.59 17.71
CA LEU A 292 13.44 27.90 17.74
C LEU A 292 12.73 28.89 18.67
N LEU A 293 11.39 28.90 18.67
CA LEU A 293 10.62 29.73 19.58
C LEU A 293 10.86 29.34 21.04
N LEU A 294 10.84 28.04 21.36
CA LEU A 294 11.10 27.55 22.72
C LEU A 294 12.52 27.87 23.19
N ILE A 295 13.52 27.75 22.32
CA ILE A 295 14.91 28.14 22.63
C ILE A 295 14.97 29.64 22.95
N ALA A 296 14.37 30.49 22.11
CA ALA A 296 14.37 31.93 22.33
C ALA A 296 13.71 32.33 23.66
N VAL A 297 12.54 31.74 23.96
CA VAL A 297 11.82 31.95 25.23
C VAL A 297 12.68 31.49 26.41
N ALA A 298 13.29 30.30 26.33
CA ALA A 298 14.11 29.78 27.41
C ALA A 298 15.38 30.61 27.66
N LEU A 299 16.05 31.07 26.60
CA LEU A 299 17.24 31.93 26.72
C LEU A 299 16.90 33.30 27.30
N ALA A 300 15.77 33.90 26.87
CA ALA A 300 15.28 35.15 27.46
C ALA A 300 14.96 34.95 28.94
N TRP A 301 14.31 33.85 29.30
CA TRP A 301 13.98 33.54 30.69
C TRP A 301 15.26 33.32 31.53
N LEU A 302 16.22 32.54 31.05
CA LEU A 302 17.51 32.33 31.71
C LEU A 302 18.30 33.64 31.84
N TYR A 303 18.21 34.55 30.88
CA TYR A 303 18.81 35.88 31.00
C TYR A 303 18.24 36.66 32.19
N PHE A 304 16.91 36.63 32.39
CA PHE A 304 16.28 37.25 33.57
C PHE A 304 16.63 36.52 34.87
N LEU A 305 16.74 35.19 34.85
CA LEU A 305 17.07 34.39 36.05
C LEU A 305 18.53 34.51 36.47
N VAL A 306 19.46 34.73 35.53
CA VAL A 306 20.91 34.72 35.80
C VAL A 306 21.53 36.11 35.66
N VAL A 307 21.39 36.73 34.50
CA VAL A 307 22.19 37.92 34.14
C VAL A 307 21.68 39.16 34.84
N VAL A 308 20.36 39.35 34.89
CA VAL A 308 19.74 40.48 35.59
C VAL A 308 20.13 40.52 37.08
N PRO A 309 19.96 39.44 37.86
CA PRO A 309 20.30 39.48 39.28
C PRO A 309 21.81 39.65 39.51
N VAL A 310 22.66 39.00 38.71
CA VAL A 310 24.12 39.14 38.78
C VAL A 310 24.56 40.58 38.50
N ASN A 311 24.02 41.23 37.47
CA ASN A 311 24.34 42.62 37.14
C ASN A 311 23.79 43.60 38.17
N GLY A 312 22.59 43.33 38.72
CA GLY A 312 22.02 44.10 39.82
C GLY A 312 22.91 44.06 41.07
N ALA A 313 23.40 42.88 41.44
CA ALA A 313 24.31 42.70 42.57
C ALA A 313 25.65 43.42 42.34
N ARG A 314 26.22 43.34 41.12
CA ARG A 314 27.43 44.09 40.74
C ARG A 314 27.26 45.60 40.84
N ALA A 315 26.06 46.11 40.56
CA ALA A 315 25.72 47.51 40.67
C ALA A 315 25.38 47.95 42.12
N GLY A 316 25.43 47.04 43.09
CA GLY A 316 25.16 47.32 44.51
C GLY A 316 23.66 47.41 44.86
N HIS A 317 22.78 46.95 43.98
CA HIS A 317 21.34 46.90 44.26
C HIS A 317 20.98 45.69 45.13
N ALA A 318 19.93 45.82 45.94
CA ALA A 318 19.30 44.67 46.58
C ALA A 318 18.59 43.83 45.48
N VAL A 319 18.91 42.54 45.42
CA VAL A 319 18.44 41.63 44.38
C VAL A 319 17.84 40.38 45.02
N GLU A 320 16.66 40.01 44.56
CA GLU A 320 16.02 38.74 44.90
C GLU A 320 16.30 37.70 43.82
N VAL A 321 16.68 36.48 44.22
CA VAL A 321 16.94 35.38 43.30
C VAL A 321 15.68 34.53 43.20
N ALA A 322 15.24 34.28 41.96
CA ALA A 322 14.07 33.45 41.66
C ALA A 322 14.26 32.00 42.14
N GLY A 323 13.16 31.27 42.32
CA GLY A 323 13.19 29.96 42.96
C GLY A 323 13.85 28.88 42.09
N GLN A 324 14.32 27.80 42.73
CA GLN A 324 14.95 26.66 42.05
C GLN A 324 14.10 26.06 40.93
N TRP A 325 12.77 26.04 41.10
CA TRP A 325 11.85 25.52 40.10
C TRP A 325 11.73 26.38 38.84
N ASP A 326 12.01 27.68 38.91
CA ASP A 326 12.03 28.57 37.74
C ASP A 326 13.23 28.24 36.84
N PHE A 327 14.38 27.94 37.44
CA PHE A 327 15.56 27.46 36.71
C PHE A 327 15.32 26.08 36.08
N VAL A 328 14.67 25.17 36.81
CA VAL A 328 14.29 23.85 36.27
C VAL A 328 13.38 24.03 35.06
N ALA A 329 12.30 24.80 35.18
CA ALA A 329 11.38 25.05 34.09
C ALA A 329 12.10 25.64 32.86
N ALA A 330 12.95 26.65 33.05
CA ALA A 330 13.68 27.28 31.95
C ALA A 330 14.64 26.31 31.23
N VAL A 331 15.36 25.46 31.98
CA VAL A 331 16.27 24.45 31.40
C VAL A 331 15.51 23.35 30.66
N PHE A 332 14.33 22.93 31.16
CA PHE A 332 13.49 21.95 30.46
C PHE A 332 12.90 22.50 29.17
N VAL A 333 12.43 23.76 29.16
CA VAL A 333 11.96 24.43 27.94
C VAL A 333 13.10 24.55 26.92
N LEU A 334 14.32 24.87 27.36
CA LEU A 334 15.51 24.88 26.50
C LEU A 334 15.81 23.49 25.91
N GLY A 335 15.77 22.44 26.74
CA GLY A 335 15.99 21.06 26.31
C GLY A 335 14.97 20.59 25.27
N PHE A 336 13.68 20.91 25.49
CA PHE A 336 12.62 20.59 24.54
C PHE A 336 12.76 21.35 23.22
N GLY A 337 13.15 22.63 23.27
CA GLY A 337 13.45 23.43 22.09
C GLY A 337 14.61 22.86 21.25
N LEU A 338 15.69 22.43 21.91
CA LEU A 338 16.83 21.76 21.25
C LEU A 338 16.43 20.41 20.64
N PHE A 339 15.59 19.64 21.33
CA PHE A 339 15.04 18.39 20.82
C PHE A 339 14.18 18.61 19.56
N CYS A 340 13.29 19.60 19.54
CA CYS A 340 12.49 19.94 18.36
C CYS A 340 13.33 20.44 17.17
N ASN A 341 14.50 21.04 17.42
CA ASN A 341 15.35 21.58 16.35
C ASN A 341 16.33 20.54 15.74
N ASN A 342 16.91 19.67 16.58
CA ASN A 342 17.95 18.70 16.22
C ASN A 342 17.63 17.23 16.57
N GLY A 343 16.35 16.92 16.78
CA GLY A 343 15.85 15.63 17.29
C GLY A 343 16.29 14.39 16.52
N ALA A 344 16.66 14.49 15.24
CA ALA A 344 17.10 13.36 14.44
C ALA A 344 18.33 12.63 15.03
N GLY A 345 19.30 13.38 15.58
CA GLY A 345 20.46 12.79 16.24
C GLY A 345 20.11 12.14 17.59
N TYR A 346 19.27 12.83 18.36
CA TYR A 346 18.79 12.32 19.65
C TYR A 346 17.92 11.06 19.48
N LEU A 347 17.04 11.00 18.47
CA LEU A 347 16.19 9.84 18.17
C LEU A 347 17.03 8.62 17.78
N LYS A 348 18.06 8.80 16.93
CA LYS A 348 19.00 7.73 16.57
C LYS A 348 19.75 7.19 17.79
N LEU A 349 20.18 8.07 18.70
CA LEU A 349 20.83 7.66 19.94
C LEU A 349 19.84 6.99 20.92
N ARG A 350 18.63 7.53 21.03
CA ARG A 350 17.55 7.05 21.89
C ARG A 350 17.15 5.61 21.57
N GLN A 351 17.07 5.27 20.28
CA GLN A 351 16.79 3.90 19.82
C GLN A 351 17.84 2.89 20.26
N ARG A 352 19.09 3.32 20.50
CA ARG A 352 20.21 2.47 20.96
C ARG A 352 20.26 2.28 22.47
N THR A 353 19.35 2.88 23.24
CA THR A 353 19.35 2.79 24.71
C THR A 353 18.29 1.83 25.26
N PRO A 354 18.55 1.14 26.39
CA PRO A 354 17.59 0.21 27.00
C PRO A 354 16.25 0.87 27.36
N GLN A 355 15.16 0.10 27.34
CA GLN A 355 13.85 0.51 27.86
C GLN A 355 13.73 0.18 29.35
N TRP A 356 13.21 1.14 30.12
CA TRP A 356 12.83 0.96 31.52
C TRP A 356 11.35 1.35 31.66
N GLY A 357 10.46 0.35 31.60
CA GLY A 357 9.02 0.57 31.54
C GLY A 357 8.59 1.31 30.27
N ALA A 358 7.82 2.40 30.42
CA ALA A 358 7.34 3.22 29.30
C ALA A 358 8.37 4.24 28.78
N SER A 359 9.54 4.36 29.41
CA SER A 359 10.57 5.35 29.07
C SER A 359 11.89 4.70 28.67
N ARG A 360 12.73 5.40 27.90
CA ARG A 360 14.10 4.94 27.58
C ARG A 360 15.08 5.47 28.62
N ALA A 361 16.13 4.71 28.92
CA ALA A 361 17.18 5.11 29.87
C ALA A 361 17.79 6.48 29.51
N LEU A 362 17.91 6.80 28.21
CA LEU A 362 18.39 8.11 27.75
C LEU A 362 17.47 9.26 28.17
N ASP A 363 16.15 9.08 28.09
CA ASP A 363 15.18 10.12 28.43
C ASP A 363 15.23 10.43 29.93
N ILE A 364 15.31 9.38 30.75
CA ILE A 364 15.45 9.49 32.21
C ILE A 364 16.77 10.18 32.56
N GLY A 365 17.87 9.77 31.92
CA GLY A 365 19.18 10.37 32.11
C GLY A 365 19.20 11.86 31.73
N ALA A 366 18.63 12.22 30.59
CA ALA A 366 18.55 13.61 30.12
C ALA A 366 17.74 14.48 31.08
N MET A 367 16.60 13.98 31.59
CA MET A 367 15.80 14.68 32.59
C MET A 367 16.56 14.90 33.90
N LEU A 368 17.24 13.87 34.41
CA LEU A 368 18.02 13.99 35.64
C LEU A 368 19.18 14.99 35.50
N VAL A 369 19.89 14.95 34.37
CA VAL A 369 20.96 15.91 34.07
C VAL A 369 20.43 17.33 33.97
N ALA A 370 19.29 17.55 33.31
CA ALA A 370 18.65 18.86 33.20
C ALA A 370 18.30 19.43 34.59
N VAL A 371 17.75 18.61 35.49
CA VAL A 371 17.48 18.99 36.87
C VAL A 371 18.78 19.38 37.57
N VAL A 372 19.82 18.53 37.54
CA VAL A 372 21.11 18.81 38.19
C VAL A 372 21.73 20.12 37.70
N VAL A 373 21.71 20.37 36.39
CA VAL A 373 22.22 21.61 35.80
C VAL A 373 21.43 22.83 36.29
N ALA A 374 20.11 22.75 36.35
CA ALA A 374 19.27 23.84 36.83
C ALA A 374 19.53 24.18 38.31
N PHE A 375 19.64 23.18 39.18
CA PHE A 375 19.97 23.38 40.60
C PHE A 375 21.37 23.96 40.77
N ALA A 376 22.35 23.47 40.03
CA ALA A 376 23.71 24.00 40.06
C ALA A 376 23.75 25.47 39.60
N LEU A 377 23.01 25.82 38.54
CA LEU A 377 22.94 27.19 38.04
C LEU A 377 22.30 28.14 39.07
N HIS A 378 21.18 27.72 39.68
CA HIS A 378 20.53 28.49 40.75
C HIS A 378 21.47 28.73 41.94
N ASP A 379 22.12 27.67 42.45
CA ASP A 379 23.03 27.77 43.60
C ASP A 379 24.23 28.70 43.31
N GLN A 380 24.79 28.64 42.10
CA GLN A 380 25.86 29.57 41.69
C GLN A 380 25.39 31.03 41.67
N VAL A 381 24.21 31.31 41.11
CA VAL A 381 23.63 32.66 41.11
C VAL A 381 23.36 33.14 42.53
N GLN A 382 22.76 32.29 43.36
CA GLN A 382 22.45 32.61 44.75
C GLN A 382 23.70 32.93 45.57
N ARG A 383 24.74 32.11 45.48
CA ARG A 383 26.03 32.36 46.15
C ARG A 383 26.68 33.66 45.70
N TYR A 384 26.62 33.95 44.40
CA TYR A 384 27.21 35.16 43.85
C TYR A 384 26.48 36.43 44.29
N VAL A 385 25.14 36.39 44.32
CA VAL A 385 24.29 37.56 44.59
C VAL A 385 24.18 37.86 46.08
N ILE A 386 24.02 36.84 46.92
CA ILE A 386 23.77 37.03 48.36
C ILE A 386 25.08 37.20 49.14
N GLY A 387 26.21 36.77 48.57
CA GLY A 387 27.46 36.63 49.33
C GLY A 387 27.31 35.60 50.45
N HIS A 388 28.37 35.28 51.16
CA HIS A 388 28.27 34.63 52.48
C HIS A 388 28.54 35.68 53.55
#